data_AF-A0A6J1W412-F1
#
_entry.id   AF-A0A6J1W412-F1
#
_cell.length_a   1.000
_cell.length_b   1.000
_cell.length_c   1.000
_cell.angle_alpha   90.00
_cell.angle_beta   90.00
_cell.angle_gamma   90.00
#
_symmetry.space_group_name_H-M   'P 1'
#
loop_
_entity.id
_entity.type
_entity.pdbx_description
1 polymer ?
#
loop_
_entity_poly.entity_id
_entity_poly.type
_entity_poly.pdbx_seq_one_letter_code
_entity_poly.pdbx_strand_id
1 'polypeptide(L)'
;ARLVSLYFDTKRYQEALQLGSQLLRELKKMDDKALLVEVQLLESKTYHALSNLPKARAALTSARTTANAIYCPPKLQAALDKQSGIIHAAEEKDWKTAYSYFYEAFEGYDSIDSPKAITSLKYMLLCKIMLNLPEDVQALVSGKLALRYAGRQV
;
A
#
# COMPACT_ATOMS: atom_id res chain seq x y z
N ALA A 1 -16.91 4.43 -2.93
CA ALA A 1 -15.75 3.55 -2.64
C ALA A 1 -16.12 2.24 -1.94
N ARG A 2 -16.95 2.26 -0.88
CA ARG A 2 -17.20 1.09 0.00
C ARG A 2 -17.60 -0.22 -0.71
N LEU A 3 -18.47 -0.17 -1.73
CA LEU A 3 -18.84 -1.37 -2.51
C LEU A 3 -17.68 -1.92 -3.34
N VAL A 4 -16.86 -1.05 -3.94
CA VAL A 4 -15.66 -1.48 -4.68
C VAL A 4 -14.69 -2.19 -3.73
N SER A 5 -14.54 -1.68 -2.49
CA SER A 5 -13.71 -2.32 -1.47
C SER A 5 -14.24 -3.71 -1.12
N LEU A 6 -15.57 -3.85 -0.95
CA LEU A 6 -16.19 -5.15 -0.70
C LEU A 6 -15.97 -6.13 -1.85
N TYR A 7 -16.06 -5.68 -3.11
CA TYR A 7 -15.74 -6.53 -4.27
C TYR A 7 -14.27 -6.95 -4.29
N PHE A 8 -13.36 -6.06 -3.93
CA PHE A 8 -11.95 -6.42 -3.78
C PHE A 8 -11.74 -7.47 -2.67
N ASP A 9 -12.31 -7.26 -1.48
CA ASP A 9 -12.18 -8.18 -0.33
C ASP A 9 -12.79 -9.56 -0.61
N THR A 10 -13.85 -9.61 -1.43
CA THR A 10 -14.51 -10.86 -1.89
C THR A 10 -13.89 -11.45 -3.16
N LYS A 11 -12.73 -10.93 -3.62
CA LYS A 11 -12.00 -11.37 -4.82
C LYS A 11 -12.77 -11.23 -6.14
N ARG A 12 -13.82 -10.41 -6.17
CA ARG A 12 -14.61 -10.07 -7.37
C ARG A 12 -13.93 -8.95 -8.15
N TYR A 13 -12.72 -9.20 -8.64
CA TYR A 13 -11.84 -8.16 -9.20
C TYR A 13 -12.37 -7.51 -10.48
N GLN A 14 -13.03 -8.27 -11.36
CA GLN A 14 -13.59 -7.70 -12.60
C GLN A 14 -14.69 -6.68 -12.29
N GLU A 15 -15.56 -6.99 -11.33
CA GLU A 15 -16.65 -6.11 -10.91
C GLU A 15 -16.12 -4.90 -10.14
N ALA A 16 -15.09 -5.09 -9.31
CA ALA A 16 -14.37 -3.99 -8.68
C ALA A 16 -13.79 -3.02 -9.72
N LEU A 17 -13.18 -3.52 -10.79
CA LEU A 17 -12.65 -2.67 -11.88
C LEU A 17 -13.75 -1.96 -12.67
N GLN A 18 -14.85 -2.65 -12.99
CA GLN A 18 -15.97 -2.04 -13.71
C GLN A 18 -16.58 -0.89 -12.92
N LEU A 19 -16.92 -1.12 -11.65
CA LEU A 19 -17.50 -0.10 -10.78
C LEU A 19 -16.48 1.00 -10.45
N GLY A 20 -15.21 0.66 -10.22
CA GLY A 20 -14.13 1.62 -9.99
C GLY A 20 -13.93 2.55 -11.19
N SER A 21 -13.93 2.02 -12.41
CA SER A 21 -13.77 2.81 -13.64
C SER A 21 -14.94 3.76 -13.91
N GLN A 22 -16.16 3.39 -13.50
CA GLN A 22 -17.31 4.28 -13.55
C GLN A 22 -17.15 5.41 -12.51
N LEU A 23 -16.80 5.04 -11.27
CA LEU A 23 -16.64 5.99 -10.18
C LEU A 23 -15.51 7.00 -10.45
N LEU A 24 -14.38 6.56 -11.04
CA LEU A 24 -13.28 7.45 -11.41
C LEU A 24 -13.68 8.50 -12.46
N ARG A 25 -14.59 8.17 -13.38
CA ARG A 25 -15.08 9.14 -14.38
C ARG A 25 -15.90 10.25 -13.73
N GLU A 26 -16.70 9.92 -12.73
CA GLU A 26 -17.49 10.91 -12.00
C GLU A 26 -16.62 11.70 -11.00
N LEU A 27 -15.75 11.04 -10.23
CA LEU A 27 -14.89 11.70 -9.25
C LEU A 27 -13.88 12.67 -9.87
N LYS A 28 -13.45 12.45 -11.12
CA LYS A 28 -12.60 13.41 -11.84
C LYS A 28 -13.29 14.75 -12.10
N LYS A 29 -14.63 14.78 -12.12
CA LYS A 29 -15.43 16.00 -12.27
C LYS A 29 -15.73 16.67 -10.93
N MET A 30 -15.35 16.04 -9.82
CA MET A 30 -15.61 16.49 -8.46
C MET A 30 -14.32 17.00 -7.80
N ASP A 31 -14.49 17.78 -6.72
CA ASP A 31 -13.38 18.34 -5.96
C ASP A 31 -12.93 17.47 -4.76
N ASP A 32 -13.66 16.38 -4.47
CA ASP A 32 -13.26 15.43 -3.43
C ASP A 32 -12.08 14.56 -3.89
N LYS A 33 -10.88 15.13 -3.75
CA LYS A 33 -9.63 14.46 -4.13
C LYS A 33 -9.25 13.33 -3.19
N ALA A 34 -9.67 13.37 -1.92
CA ALA A 34 -9.38 12.29 -0.97
C ALA A 34 -10.09 10.99 -1.39
N LEU A 35 -11.38 11.09 -1.74
CA LEU A 35 -12.13 9.96 -2.27
C LEU A 35 -11.58 9.49 -3.63
N LEU A 36 -11.12 10.41 -4.48
CA LEU A 36 -10.46 10.06 -5.75
C LEU A 36 -9.19 9.23 -5.52
N VAL A 37 -8.32 9.62 -4.58
CA VAL A 37 -7.12 8.87 -4.21
C VAL A 37 -7.47 7.48 -3.69
N GLU A 38 -8.48 7.35 -2.84
CA GLU A 38 -8.92 6.04 -2.33
C GLU A 38 -9.32 5.08 -3.45
N VAL A 39 -10.06 5.57 -4.44
CA VAL A 39 -10.53 4.75 -5.57
C VAL A 39 -9.39 4.40 -6.51
N GLN A 40 -8.47 5.34 -6.79
CA GLN A 40 -7.27 5.07 -7.60
C GLN A 40 -6.34 4.05 -6.93
N LEU A 41 -6.16 4.16 -5.61
CA LEU A 41 -5.39 3.18 -4.84
C LEU A 41 -6.02 1.79 -4.88
N LEU A 42 -7.35 1.71 -4.79
CA LEU A 42 -8.08 0.45 -4.89
C LEU A 42 -8.01 -0.16 -6.28
N GLU A 43 -8.04 0.67 -7.32
CA GLU A 43 -7.79 0.26 -8.70
C GLU A 43 -6.38 -0.33 -8.85
N SER A 44 -5.34 0.34 -8.31
CA SER A 44 -3.97 -0.20 -8.30
C SER A 44 -3.89 -1.58 -7.64
N LYS A 45 -4.50 -1.75 -6.46
CA LYS A 45 -4.55 -3.03 -5.74
C LYS A 45 -5.26 -4.11 -6.55
N THR A 46 -6.36 -3.76 -7.20
CA THR A 46 -7.16 -4.70 -7.99
C THR A 46 -6.39 -5.16 -9.24
N TYR A 47 -5.70 -4.25 -9.93
CA TYR A 47 -4.83 -4.62 -11.04
C TYR A 47 -3.65 -5.49 -10.59
N HIS A 48 -3.04 -5.18 -9.45
CA HIS A 48 -1.99 -6.02 -8.87
C HIS A 48 -2.50 -7.44 -8.55
N ALA A 49 -3.70 -7.57 -7.96
CA ALA A 49 -4.31 -8.87 -7.68
C ALA A 49 -4.63 -9.68 -8.94
N LEU A 50 -4.78 -9.02 -10.09
CA LEU A 50 -4.93 -9.63 -11.42
C LEU A 50 -3.58 -9.81 -12.14
N SER A 51 -2.46 -9.61 -11.46
CA SER A 51 -1.10 -9.67 -12.02
C SER A 51 -0.84 -8.68 -13.17
N ASN A 52 -1.65 -7.62 -13.29
CA ASN A 52 -1.47 -6.57 -14.29
C ASN A 52 -0.61 -5.43 -13.72
N LEU A 53 0.69 -5.66 -13.61
CA LEU A 53 1.65 -4.72 -13.01
C LEU A 53 1.70 -3.34 -13.72
N PRO A 54 1.72 -3.26 -15.08
CA PRO A 54 1.78 -1.96 -15.75
C PRO A 54 0.58 -1.07 -15.41
N LYS A 55 -0.64 -1.62 -15.37
CA LYS A 55 -1.83 -0.86 -14.99
C LYS A 55 -1.87 -0.56 -13.49
N ALA A 56 -1.42 -1.49 -12.65
CA ALA A 56 -1.33 -1.26 -11.21
C ALA A 56 -0.40 -0.09 -10.87
N ARG A 57 0.75 -0.02 -11.54
CA ARG A 57 1.72 1.08 -11.46
C ARG A 57 1.11 2.40 -11.95
N ALA A 58 0.50 2.41 -13.14
CA ALA A 58 -0.10 3.61 -13.70
C ALA A 58 -1.22 4.19 -12.79
N ALA A 59 -2.06 3.33 -12.21
CA ALA A 59 -3.08 3.73 -11.24
C ALA A 59 -2.46 4.30 -9.96
N LEU A 60 -1.36 3.70 -9.47
CA LEU A 60 -0.64 4.19 -8.30
C LEU A 60 0.03 5.55 -8.54
N THR A 61 0.67 5.76 -9.69
CA THR A 61 1.22 7.06 -10.08
C THR A 61 0.12 8.13 -10.07
N SER A 62 -1.05 7.81 -10.63
CA SER A 62 -2.21 8.71 -10.61
C SER A 62 -2.69 9.02 -9.19
N ALA A 63 -2.72 8.00 -8.31
CA ALA A 63 -3.08 8.15 -6.91
C ALA A 63 -2.11 9.07 -6.16
N ARG A 64 -0.80 8.92 -6.37
CA ARG A 64 0.23 9.77 -5.73
C ARG A 64 0.19 11.21 -6.23
N THR A 65 0.02 11.43 -7.53
CA THR A 65 -0.14 12.78 -8.08
C THR A 65 -1.35 13.49 -7.47
N THR A 66 -2.47 12.78 -7.32
CA THR A 66 -3.68 13.33 -6.71
C THR A 66 -3.48 13.57 -5.21
N ALA A 67 -2.80 12.66 -4.50
CA ALA A 67 -2.51 12.79 -3.08
C ALA A 67 -1.58 13.97 -2.78
N ASN A 68 -0.58 14.25 -3.62
CA ASN A 68 0.31 15.40 -3.46
C ASN A 68 -0.39 16.76 -3.63
N ALA A 69 -1.57 16.78 -4.26
CA ALA A 69 -2.38 17.99 -4.42
C ALA A 69 -3.21 18.32 -3.17
N ILE A 70 -3.23 17.44 -2.17
CA ILE A 70 -3.99 17.62 -0.93
C ILE A 70 -3.14 17.31 0.29
N TYR A 71 -3.58 17.76 1.46
CA TYR A 71 -3.05 17.22 2.70
C TYR A 71 -3.63 15.82 2.93
N CYS A 72 -2.90 14.81 2.46
CA CYS A 72 -3.34 13.42 2.49
C CYS A 72 -3.43 12.91 3.94
N PRO A 73 -4.56 12.33 4.37
CA PRO A 73 -4.67 11.75 5.72
C PRO A 73 -3.59 10.70 5.98
N PRO A 74 -2.97 10.63 7.17
CA PRO A 74 -1.85 9.73 7.46
C PRO A 74 -2.12 8.26 7.09
N LYS A 75 -3.33 7.78 7.37
CA LYS A 75 -3.78 6.42 7.04
C LYS A 75 -3.79 6.13 5.53
N LEU A 76 -4.15 7.13 4.72
CA LEU A 76 -4.21 7.03 3.26
C LEU A 76 -2.80 7.13 2.67
N GLN A 77 -1.98 8.04 3.18
CA GLN A 77 -0.57 8.17 2.84
C GLN A 77 0.18 6.85 3.07
N ALA A 78 0.10 6.29 4.28
CA ALA A 78 0.70 4.99 4.60
C ALA A 78 0.20 3.85 3.69
N ALA A 79 -1.06 3.94 3.21
CA ALA A 79 -1.59 2.95 2.27
C ALA A 79 -1.03 3.11 0.84
N LEU A 80 -0.71 4.33 0.40
CA LEU A 80 -0.01 4.62 -0.86
C LEU A 80 1.44 4.15 -0.79
N ASP A 81 2.12 4.38 0.33
CA ASP A 81 3.51 3.98 0.52
C ASP A 81 3.62 2.46 0.57
N LYS A 82 2.73 1.78 1.29
CA LYS A 82 2.66 0.32 1.28
C LYS A 82 2.44 -0.25 -0.13
N GLN A 83 1.53 0.34 -0.92
CA GLN A 83 1.29 -0.10 -2.29
C GLN A 83 2.51 0.17 -3.18
N SER A 84 3.21 1.30 -2.97
CA SER A 84 4.46 1.62 -3.65
C SER A 84 5.52 0.55 -3.39
N GLY A 85 5.69 0.13 -2.13
CA GLY A 85 6.60 -0.96 -1.78
C GLY A 85 6.25 -2.27 -2.51
N ILE A 86 4.96 -2.64 -2.56
CA ILE A 86 4.50 -3.86 -3.25
C ILE A 86 4.83 -3.81 -4.75
N ILE A 87 4.60 -2.69 -5.42
CA ILE A 87 4.84 -2.56 -6.87
C ILE A 87 6.35 -2.63 -7.18
N HIS A 88 7.21 -1.94 -6.43
CA HIS A 88 8.67 -1.99 -6.63
C HIS A 88 9.23 -3.40 -6.36
N ALA A 89 8.72 -4.07 -5.33
CA ALA A 89 9.08 -5.45 -5.03
C ALA A 89 8.64 -6.43 -6.14
N ALA A 90 7.42 -6.27 -6.66
CA ALA A 90 6.82 -7.20 -7.62
C ALA A 90 7.37 -7.05 -9.04
N GLU A 91 7.64 -5.83 -9.49
CA GLU A 91 7.98 -5.56 -10.90
C GLU A 91 9.49 -5.45 -11.13
N GLU A 92 10.18 -4.71 -10.27
CA GLU A 92 11.60 -4.37 -10.47
C GLU A 92 12.55 -5.22 -9.61
N LYS A 93 11.99 -6.01 -8.68
CA LYS A 93 12.74 -6.69 -7.61
C LYS A 93 13.68 -5.72 -6.88
N ASP A 94 13.30 -4.44 -6.83
CA ASP A 94 14.05 -3.41 -6.11
C ASP A 94 13.65 -3.45 -4.63
N TRP A 95 14.22 -4.43 -3.93
CA TRP A 95 13.95 -4.66 -2.52
C TRP A 95 14.47 -3.53 -1.62
N LYS A 96 15.46 -2.76 -2.07
CA LYS A 96 16.00 -1.62 -1.32
C LYS A 96 15.00 -0.47 -1.30
N THR A 97 14.50 -0.09 -2.47
CA THR A 97 13.49 0.95 -2.58
C THR A 97 12.16 0.51 -1.97
N ALA A 98 11.77 -0.75 -2.17
CA ALA A 98 10.57 -1.31 -1.54
C ALA A 98 10.65 -1.26 -0.01
N TYR A 99 11.81 -1.56 0.58
CA TYR A 99 12.03 -1.46 2.03
C TYR A 99 11.77 -0.03 2.53
N SER A 100 12.31 0.99 1.87
CA SER A 100 12.09 2.40 2.25
C SER A 100 10.62 2.76 2.24
N TYR A 101 9.87 2.35 1.21
CA TYR A 101 8.42 2.57 1.16
C TYR A 101 7.66 1.83 2.28
N PHE A 102 8.07 0.60 2.61
CA PHE A 102 7.45 -0.14 3.72
C PHE A 102 7.78 0.47 5.08
N TYR A 103 8.96 1.09 5.24
CA TYR A 103 9.35 1.81 6.43
C TYR A 103 8.46 3.06 6.64
N GLU A 104 8.30 3.90 5.63
CA GLU A 104 7.39 5.06 5.67
C GLU A 104 5.95 4.63 5.97
N ALA A 105 5.48 3.54 5.34
CA ALA A 105 4.17 2.98 5.62
C ALA A 105 4.04 2.44 7.06
N PHE A 106 5.12 1.91 7.63
CA PHE A 106 5.16 1.44 9.01
C PHE A 106 5.07 2.61 9.99
N GLU A 107 5.90 3.65 9.85
CA GLU A 107 5.84 4.84 10.70
C GLU A 107 4.48 5.56 10.59
N GLY A 108 3.95 5.66 9.37
CA GLY A 108 2.62 6.23 9.13
C GLY A 108 1.47 5.43 9.75
N TYR A 109 1.62 4.11 9.92
CA TYR A 109 0.62 3.29 10.62
C TYR A 109 0.85 3.24 12.14
N ASP A 110 2.10 3.23 12.60
CA ASP A 110 2.45 3.21 14.03
C ASP A 110 2.04 4.52 14.73
N SER A 111 2.24 5.66 14.07
CA SER A 111 1.83 6.99 14.59
C SER A 111 0.33 7.15 14.83
N ILE A 112 -0.50 6.28 14.22
CA ILE A 112 -1.96 6.27 14.39
C ILE A 112 -2.45 4.98 15.07
N ASP A 113 -1.55 4.21 15.70
CA ASP A 113 -1.82 2.93 16.37
C ASP A 113 -2.64 1.94 15.51
N SER A 114 -2.38 1.92 14.20
CA SER A 114 -3.10 1.07 13.26
C SER A 114 -2.53 -0.35 13.27
N PRO A 115 -3.37 -1.40 13.35
CA PRO A 115 -2.91 -2.80 13.28
C PRO A 115 -2.23 -3.15 11.95
N LYS A 116 -2.38 -2.30 10.92
CA LYS A 116 -1.68 -2.45 9.64
C LYS A 116 -0.16 -2.23 9.76
N ALA A 117 0.31 -1.61 10.83
CA ALA A 117 1.74 -1.45 11.11
C ALA A 117 2.46 -2.81 11.11
N ILE A 118 1.87 -3.83 11.74
CA ILE A 118 2.43 -5.20 11.77
C ILE A 118 2.61 -5.75 10.35
N THR A 119 1.67 -5.48 9.45
CA THR A 119 1.78 -5.95 8.06
C THR A 119 2.91 -5.25 7.31
N SER A 120 3.10 -3.94 7.53
CA SER A 120 4.24 -3.20 6.95
C SER A 120 5.57 -3.72 7.50
N LEU A 121 5.66 -3.98 8.80
CA LEU A 121 6.85 -4.58 9.43
C LEU A 121 7.21 -5.94 8.82
N LYS A 122 6.21 -6.81 8.59
CA LYS A 122 6.44 -8.10 7.90
C LYS A 122 7.02 -7.92 6.50
N TYR A 123 6.54 -6.93 5.75
CA TYR A 123 7.09 -6.65 4.43
C TYR A 123 8.50 -6.05 4.49
N MET A 124 8.83 -5.23 5.49
CA MET A 124 10.21 -4.77 5.73
C MET A 124 11.16 -5.93 5.99
N LEU A 125 10.78 -6.87 6.86
CA LEU A 125 11.57 -8.07 7.16
C LEU A 125 11.75 -8.93 5.91
N LEU A 126 10.67 -9.12 5.13
CA LEU A 126 10.74 -9.85 3.86
C LEU A 126 11.73 -9.20 2.88
N CYS A 127 11.73 -7.87 2.74
CA CYS A 127 12.72 -7.17 1.90
C CYS A 127 14.16 -7.46 2.34
N LYS A 128 14.44 -7.45 3.65
CA LYS A 128 15.79 -7.75 4.18
C LYS A 128 16.20 -9.21 3.96
N ILE A 129 15.27 -10.15 4.06
CA ILE A 129 15.49 -11.56 3.70
C ILE A 129 15.82 -11.67 2.20
N MET A 130 15.04 -11.03 1.32
CA MET A 130 15.27 -11.04 -0.13
C MET A 130 16.59 -10.40 -0.55
N LEU A 131 17.13 -9.48 0.28
CA LEU A 131 18.46 -8.88 0.10
C LEU A 131 19.61 -9.74 0.64
N ASN A 132 19.33 -10.91 1.23
CA ASN A 132 20.30 -11.77 1.92
C ASN A 132 21.06 -11.05 3.05
N LEU A 133 20.35 -10.24 3.85
CA LEU A 133 20.90 -9.51 5.00
C LEU A 133 20.28 -10.01 6.31
N PRO A 134 20.63 -11.23 6.79
CA PRO A 134 20.01 -11.83 7.97
C PRO A 134 20.37 -11.11 9.28
N GLU A 135 21.53 -10.46 9.35
CA GLU A 135 21.94 -9.67 10.52
C GLU A 135 21.01 -8.47 10.74
N ASP A 136 20.64 -7.78 9.66
CA ASP A 136 19.68 -6.67 9.68
C ASP A 136 18.28 -7.13 10.15
N VAL A 137 17.88 -8.36 9.79
CA VAL A 137 16.61 -8.94 10.23
C VAL A 137 16.62 -9.14 11.75
N GLN A 138 17.70 -9.69 12.29
CA GLN A 138 17.85 -9.88 13.74
C GLN A 138 17.88 -8.53 14.49
N ALA A 139 18.59 -7.54 13.94
CA ALA A 139 18.65 -6.20 14.50
C ALA A 139 17.27 -5.52 14.50
N LEU A 140 16.50 -5.64 13.41
CA LEU A 140 15.15 -5.09 13.31
C LEU A 140 14.19 -5.73 14.30
N VAL A 141 14.18 -7.06 14.42
CA VAL A 141 13.30 -7.79 15.35
C VAL A 141 13.65 -7.50 16.81
N SER A 142 14.94 -7.34 17.11
CA SER A 142 15.43 -6.99 18.45
C SER A 142 15.25 -5.50 18.77
N GLY A 143 14.88 -4.69 17.78
CA GLY A 143 14.67 -3.26 17.93
C GLY A 143 13.41 -2.93 18.75
N LYS A 144 13.47 -1.82 19.49
CA LYS A 144 12.39 -1.32 20.36
C LYS A 144 11.02 -1.22 19.67
N LEU A 145 11.02 -0.85 18.38
CA LEU A 145 9.81 -0.73 17.55
C LEU A 145 9.18 -2.10 17.26
N ALA A 146 9.99 -3.11 16.90
CA ALA A 146 9.47 -4.45 16.65
C ALA A 146 9.04 -5.16 17.95
N LEU A 147 9.73 -4.89 19.07
CA LEU A 147 9.36 -5.40 20.39
C LEU A 147 7.98 -4.93 20.85
N ARG A 148 7.54 -3.72 20.48
CA ARG A 148 6.17 -3.25 20.74
C ARG A 148 5.10 -4.15 20.08
N TYR A 149 5.45 -4.76 18.96
CA TYR A 149 4.61 -5.66 18.20
C TYR A 149 4.95 -7.14 18.43
N ALA A 150 5.92 -7.45 19.30
CA ALA A 150 6.34 -8.81 19.57
C ALA A 150 5.23 -9.59 20.31
N GLY A 151 4.71 -10.61 19.63
CA GLY A 151 3.59 -11.44 20.07
C GLY A 151 3.13 -12.37 18.94
N ARG A 152 2.11 -13.20 19.19
CA ARG A 152 1.62 -14.32 18.34
C ARG A 152 1.22 -13.96 16.89
N GLN A 153 1.39 -12.70 16.48
CA GLN A 153 1.06 -12.18 15.15
C GLN A 153 2.27 -11.67 14.34
N VAL A 154 3.50 -11.72 14.85
CA VAL A 154 4.72 -11.46 14.04
C VAL A 154 5.23 -12.76 13.45
#